data_AF-K1TIN4-F1
#
_entry.id   AF-K1TIN4-F1
#
_cell.length_a   1.000
_cell.length_b   1.000
_cell.length_c   1.000
_cell.angle_alpha   90.00
_cell.angle_beta   90.00
_cell.angle_gamma   90.00
#
_symmetry.space_group_name_H-M   'P 1'
#
loop_
_entity.id
_entity.type
_entity.pdbx_description
1 polymer ?
#
loop_
_entity_poly.entity_id
_entity_poly.type
_entity_poly.pdbx_seq_one_letter_code
_entity_poly.pdbx_strand_id
1 'polypeptide(L)'
;GSVVSKYWGVYLNQFFELIGWNINTNIAIGSFNFDLAPVIIVAFFTALLVMGTKIGARVDGALTILKIAIVVFIVVVGFFYIKAENFTPFIPPSEPAASTDGSGVSAVMEQPLWQWATGMAPSIYGVTGIISGAALVFFAFLGFDVVATASEETINPKKNVPLGIGV
;
A
#
# COMPACT_ATOMS: atom_id res chain seq x y z
N GLY A 1 -3.15 -6.68 6.31
CA GLY A 1 -4.15 -7.37 5.46
C GLY A 1 -5.19 -6.39 4.94
N SER A 2 -6.12 -5.95 5.80
CA SER A 2 -7.30 -5.13 5.44
C SER A 2 -6.98 -3.84 4.67
N VAL A 3 -5.97 -3.08 5.12
CA VAL A 3 -5.57 -1.81 4.49
C VAL A 3 -5.08 -2.02 3.05
N VAL A 4 -4.21 -3.01 2.84
CA VAL A 4 -3.66 -3.32 1.50
C VAL A 4 -4.76 -3.79 0.56
N SER A 5 -5.65 -4.68 0.99
CA SER A 5 -6.79 -5.10 0.17
C SER A 5 -7.69 -3.95 -0.23
N LYS A 6 -7.83 -2.92 0.62
CA LYS A 6 -8.65 -1.76 0.32
C LYS A 6 -8.07 -0.93 -0.82
N TYR A 7 -6.76 -0.65 -0.78
CA TYR A 7 -6.08 0.09 -1.84
C TYR A 7 -6.13 -0.65 -3.19
N TRP A 8 -6.02 -1.98 -3.20
CA TRP A 8 -6.22 -2.76 -4.42
C TRP A 8 -7.61 -2.59 -5.03
N GLY A 9 -8.66 -2.53 -4.19
CA GLY A 9 -10.02 -2.23 -4.66
C GLY A 9 -10.15 -0.83 -5.25
N VAL A 10 -9.52 0.17 -4.63
CA VAL A 10 -9.47 1.55 -5.16
C VAL A 10 -8.78 1.59 -6.53
N TYR A 11 -7.62 0.95 -6.67
CA TYR A 11 -6.90 0.90 -7.95
C TYR A 11 -7.70 0.18 -9.05
N LEU A 12 -8.45 -0.86 -8.69
CA LEU A 12 -9.34 -1.55 -9.64
C LEU A 12 -10.48 -0.64 -10.10
N ASN A 13 -11.11 0.09 -9.17
CA ASN A 13 -12.15 1.05 -9.51
C ASN A 13 -11.61 2.18 -10.40
N GLN A 14 -10.41 2.69 -10.10
CA GLN A 14 -9.72 3.66 -10.96
C GLN A 14 -9.38 3.08 -12.34
N PHE A 15 -8.92 1.82 -12.39
CA PHE A 15 -8.67 1.15 -13.67
C PHE A 15 -9.95 1.00 -14.49
N PHE A 16 -11.06 0.57 -13.87
CA PHE A 16 -12.35 0.48 -14.52
C PHE A 16 -12.85 1.84 -15.02
N GLU A 17 -12.67 2.89 -14.23
CA GLU A 17 -12.95 4.26 -14.65
C GLU A 17 -12.11 4.68 -15.86
N LEU A 18 -10.81 4.39 -15.85
CA LEU A 18 -9.88 4.72 -16.94
C LEU A 18 -10.20 3.99 -18.26
N ILE A 19 -10.71 2.75 -18.20
CA ILE A 19 -11.15 2.01 -19.39
C ILE A 19 -12.60 2.34 -19.82
N GLY A 20 -13.26 3.29 -19.13
CA GLY A 20 -14.61 3.73 -19.44
C GLY A 20 -15.72 2.83 -18.90
N TRP A 21 -15.41 1.88 -18.02
CA TRP A 21 -16.38 1.02 -17.33
C TRP A 21 -16.65 1.56 -15.93
N ASN A 22 -17.72 2.34 -15.75
CA ASN A 22 -18.10 2.85 -14.44
C ASN A 22 -18.89 1.80 -13.64
N ILE A 23 -18.22 0.71 -13.25
CA ILE A 23 -18.81 -0.34 -12.41
C ILE A 23 -18.65 0.09 -10.95
N ASN A 24 -19.73 0.56 -10.33
CA ASN A 24 -19.71 0.82 -8.89
C ASN A 24 -19.79 -0.52 -8.15
N THR A 25 -18.67 -0.97 -7.58
CA THR A 25 -18.59 -2.24 -6.81
C THR A 25 -19.09 -2.13 -5.38
N ASN A 26 -19.61 -0.96 -4.99
CA ASN A 26 -20.20 -0.74 -3.68
C ASN A 26 -21.67 -1.17 -3.66
N ILE A 27 -21.98 -2.21 -2.89
CA ILE A 27 -23.34 -2.64 -2.60
C ILE A 27 -23.71 -2.17 -1.19
N ALA A 28 -24.71 -1.29 -1.09
CA ALA A 28 -25.30 -0.92 0.19
C ALA A 28 -26.33 -1.98 0.61
N ILE A 29 -26.04 -2.74 1.67
CA ILE A 29 -27.00 -3.66 2.30
C ILE A 29 -27.44 -3.02 3.63
N GLY A 30 -28.58 -2.35 3.62
CA GLY A 30 -29.09 -1.62 4.77
C GLY A 30 -28.19 -0.42 5.12
N SER A 31 -27.75 -0.33 6.38
CA SER A 31 -26.84 0.72 6.87
C SER A 31 -25.35 0.43 6.62
N PHE A 32 -25.01 -0.69 5.97
CA PHE A 32 -23.62 -1.09 5.71
C PHE A 32 -23.31 -1.07 4.21
N ASN A 33 -22.22 -0.39 3.84
CA ASN A 33 -21.69 -0.42 2.47
C ASN A 33 -20.62 -1.52 2.36
N PHE A 34 -20.82 -2.43 1.41
CA PHE A 34 -19.86 -3.49 1.10
C PHE A 34 -19.21 -3.21 -0.26
N ASP A 35 -17.88 -3.10 -0.26
CA ASP A 35 -17.11 -2.98 -1.49
C ASP A 35 -16.66 -4.37 -1.97
N LEU A 36 -17.17 -4.80 -3.12
CA LEU A 36 -16.85 -6.09 -3.72
C LEU A 36 -15.51 -6.10 -4.47
N ALA A 37 -14.94 -4.94 -4.84
CA ALA A 37 -13.69 -4.89 -5.61
C ALA A 37 -12.53 -5.56 -4.87
N PRO A 38 -12.24 -5.24 -3.59
CA PRO A 38 -11.23 -5.96 -2.80
C PRO A 38 -11.47 -7.47 -2.71
N VAL A 39 -12.73 -7.89 -2.57
CA VAL A 39 -13.10 -9.31 -2.40
C VAL A 39 -12.80 -10.09 -3.67
N ILE A 40 -13.17 -9.55 -4.83
CA ILE A 40 -12.93 -10.17 -6.13
C ILE A 40 -11.42 -10.31 -6.39
N ILE A 41 -10.65 -9.26 -6.10
CA ILE A 41 -9.19 -9.28 -6.28
C ILE A 41 -8.52 -10.33 -5.40
N VAL A 42 -8.87 -10.35 -4.10
CA VAL A 42 -8.29 -11.33 -3.17
C VAL A 42 -8.66 -12.76 -3.59
N ALA A 43 -9.92 -12.99 -3.97
CA ALA A 43 -10.36 -14.30 -4.48
C ALA A 43 -9.62 -14.70 -5.77
N PHE A 44 -9.43 -13.76 -6.70
CA PHE A 44 -8.69 -13.96 -7.94
C PHE A 44 -7.23 -14.33 -7.67
N PHE A 45 -6.50 -13.54 -6.86
CA PHE A 45 -5.12 -13.86 -6.52
C PHE A 45 -5.00 -15.16 -5.72
N THR A 46 -5.96 -15.45 -4.84
CA THR A 46 -6.00 -16.73 -4.12
C THR A 46 -6.15 -17.91 -5.10
N ALA A 47 -7.07 -17.83 -6.06
CA ALA A 47 -7.24 -18.86 -7.09
C ALA A 47 -5.99 -19.02 -7.95
N LEU A 48 -5.36 -17.92 -8.35
CA LEU A 48 -4.12 -17.91 -9.11
C LEU A 48 -2.97 -18.57 -8.34
N LEU A 49 -2.84 -18.26 -7.04
CA LEU A 49 -1.85 -18.89 -6.15
C LEU A 49 -2.08 -20.39 -6.01
N VAL A 50 -3.35 -20.82 -5.88
CA VAL A 50 -3.73 -22.24 -5.83
C VAL A 50 -3.42 -22.95 -7.16
N MET A 51 -3.60 -22.27 -8.29
CA MET A 51 -3.26 -22.80 -9.63
C MET A 51 -1.74 -22.85 -9.88
N GLY A 52 -0.92 -22.30 -8.99
CA GLY A 52 0.53 -22.47 -8.99
C GLY A 52 1.22 -21.80 -10.17
N THR A 53 1.72 -20.57 -9.97
CA THR A 53 2.56 -19.91 -10.96
C THR A 53 4.01 -20.39 -10.83
N LYS A 54 4.42 -21.34 -11.68
CA LYS A 54 5.83 -21.68 -11.90
C LYS A 54 6.51 -20.59 -12.72
N ILE A 55 6.65 -19.41 -12.14
CA ILE A 55 7.42 -18.32 -12.75
C ILE A 55 8.90 -18.54 -12.42
N GLY A 56 9.74 -18.58 -13.45
CA GLY A 56 11.17 -18.82 -13.28
C GLY A 56 11.89 -17.61 -12.67
N ALA A 57 12.97 -17.87 -11.91
CA ALA A 57 13.78 -16.85 -11.22
C ALA A 57 14.29 -15.70 -12.12
N ARG A 58 14.42 -15.93 -13.43
CA ARG A 58 14.81 -14.86 -14.39
C ARG A 58 13.72 -13.80 -14.56
N VAL A 59 12.45 -14.18 -14.53
CA VAL A 59 11.33 -13.23 -14.65
C VAL A 59 11.22 -12.42 -13.37
N ASP A 60 11.33 -13.06 -12.22
CA ASP A 60 11.31 -12.37 -10.91
C ASP A 60 12.48 -11.37 -10.76
N GLY A 61 13.69 -11.78 -11.17
CA GLY A 61 14.85 -10.90 -11.22
C GLY A 61 14.66 -9.72 -12.16
N ALA A 62 14.11 -9.95 -13.36
CA ALA A 62 13.84 -8.86 -14.31
C ALA A 62 12.80 -7.85 -13.78
N LEU A 63 11.72 -8.34 -13.15
CA LEU A 63 10.72 -7.48 -12.50
C LEU A 63 11.33 -6.69 -11.34
N THR A 64 12.25 -7.30 -10.60
CA THR A 64 12.98 -6.65 -9.51
C THR A 64 13.92 -5.55 -10.00
N ILE A 65 14.60 -5.76 -11.12
CA ILE A 65 15.43 -4.71 -11.74
C ILE A 65 14.54 -3.57 -12.25
N LEU A 66 13.42 -3.90 -12.89
CA LEU A 66 12.46 -2.90 -13.41
C LEU A 66 11.92 -2.01 -12.29
N LYS A 67 11.47 -2.58 -11.16
CA LYS A 67 10.95 -1.77 -10.05
C LYS A 67 12.02 -0.87 -9.43
N ILE A 68 13.26 -1.37 -9.28
CA ILE A 68 14.38 -0.55 -8.78
C ILE A 68 14.66 0.60 -9.76
N ALA A 69 14.67 0.34 -11.07
CA ALA A 69 14.88 1.36 -12.08
C ALA A 69 13.80 2.45 -12.02
N ILE A 70 12.52 2.08 -11.84
CA ILE A 70 11.42 3.04 -11.67
C ILE A 70 11.62 3.91 -10.42
N VAL A 71 12.00 3.31 -9.29
CA VAL A 71 12.27 4.06 -8.05
C VAL A 71 13.41 5.06 -8.24
N VAL A 72 14.54 4.63 -8.83
CA VAL A 72 15.67 5.51 -9.11
C VAL A 72 15.27 6.64 -10.06
N PHE A 73 14.50 6.33 -11.11
CA PHE A 73 13.99 7.32 -12.04
C PHE A 73 13.14 8.39 -11.32
N ILE A 74 12.20 7.96 -10.46
CA ILE A 74 11.34 8.88 -9.70
C ILE A 74 12.18 9.75 -8.75
N VAL A 75 13.21 9.20 -8.11
CA VAL A 75 14.10 9.99 -7.23
C VAL A 75 14.85 11.06 -8.02
N VAL A 76 15.40 10.71 -9.18
CA VAL A 76 16.15 11.66 -10.03
C VAL A 76 15.23 12.76 -10.56
N VAL A 77 14.08 12.40 -11.13
CA VAL A 77 13.13 13.40 -11.65
C VAL A 77 12.55 14.24 -10.52
N GLY A 78 12.15 13.61 -9.41
CA GLY A 78 11.58 14.29 -8.25
C GLY A 78 12.52 15.32 -7.65
N PHE A 79 13.83 15.06 -7.65
CA PHE A 79 14.84 16.02 -7.18
C PHE A 79 14.80 17.35 -7.97
N PHE A 80 14.53 17.32 -9.28
CA PHE A 80 14.39 18.53 -10.10
C PHE A 80 13.08 19.29 -9.86
N TYR A 81 12.10 18.69 -9.18
CA TYR A 81 10.80 19.30 -8.89
C TYR A 81 10.69 19.89 -7.47
N ILE A 82 11.76 19.86 -6.67
CA ILE A 82 11.75 20.41 -5.31
C ILE A 82 11.69 21.94 -5.36
N LYS A 83 10.59 22.52 -4.86
CA LYS A 83 10.43 23.97 -4.66
C LYS A 83 10.53 24.30 -3.18
N ALA A 84 11.44 25.21 -2.83
CA ALA A 84 11.66 25.62 -1.45
C ALA A 84 10.41 26.25 -0.79
N GLU A 85 9.55 26.87 -1.60
CA GLU A 85 8.31 27.51 -1.14
C GLU A 85 7.30 26.53 -0.55
N ASN A 86 7.33 25.26 -0.98
CA ASN A 86 6.40 24.23 -0.50
C ASN A 86 6.73 23.73 0.92
N PHE A 87 7.88 24.12 1.49
CA PHE A 87 8.26 23.72 2.86
C PHE A 87 7.65 24.63 3.94
N THR A 88 6.88 25.65 3.58
CA THR A 88 6.25 26.57 4.54
C THR A 88 4.74 26.66 4.33
N PRO A 89 3.92 26.26 5.33
CA PRO A 89 4.29 25.65 6.61
C PRO A 89 4.70 24.18 6.48
N PHE A 90 5.79 23.77 7.16
CA PHE A 90 6.28 22.38 7.12
C PHE A 90 5.25 21.39 7.66
N ILE A 91 4.45 21.82 8.64
CA ILE A 91 3.33 21.06 9.18
C ILE A 91 2.05 21.81 8.78
N PRO A 92 1.31 21.34 7.78
CA PRO A 92 0.02 21.92 7.44
C PRO A 92 -0.98 21.73 8.60
N PRO A 93 -1.94 22.64 8.77
CA PRO A 93 -2.98 22.51 9.78
C PRO A 93 -3.78 21.22 9.58
N SER A 94 -4.22 20.59 10.66
CA SER A 94 -4.98 19.34 10.60
C SER A 94 -6.32 19.54 9.92
N GLU A 95 -6.53 18.88 8.79
CA GLU A 95 -7.83 18.78 8.14
C GLU A 95 -8.54 17.48 8.56
N PRO A 96 -9.89 17.48 8.64
CA PRO A 96 -10.66 16.26 8.85
C PRO A 96 -10.32 15.25 7.77
N ALA A 97 -10.11 13.98 8.14
CA ALA A 97 -9.84 12.96 7.15
C ALA A 97 -11.05 12.80 6.24
N ALA A 98 -10.90 13.21 4.98
CA ALA A 98 -11.88 12.94 3.96
C ALA A 98 -12.02 11.42 3.80
N SER A 99 -13.25 10.92 3.75
CA SER A 99 -13.50 9.58 3.26
C SER A 99 -12.88 9.45 1.87
N THR A 100 -11.98 8.50 1.68
CA THR A 100 -11.44 8.16 0.36
C THR A 100 -12.61 8.03 -0.63
N ASP A 101 -12.67 8.88 -1.65
CA ASP A 101 -13.72 8.84 -2.67
C ASP A 101 -13.81 7.42 -3.26
N GLY A 102 -15.01 6.83 -3.24
CA GLY A 102 -15.25 5.46 -3.69
C GLY A 102 -14.99 4.34 -2.68
N SER A 103 -14.56 4.64 -1.44
CA SER A 103 -14.22 3.60 -0.46
C SER A 103 -15.42 3.01 0.28
N GLY A 104 -16.60 3.65 0.33
CA GLY A 104 -17.79 3.14 1.05
C GLY A 104 -17.59 2.92 2.57
N VAL A 105 -16.36 3.03 3.07
CA VAL A 105 -15.91 2.76 4.42
C VAL A 105 -15.73 4.11 5.09
N SER A 106 -16.47 4.33 6.19
CA SER A 106 -16.37 5.57 6.98
C SER A 106 -14.91 5.80 7.40
N ALA A 107 -14.44 7.05 7.34
CA ALA A 107 -13.09 7.46 7.77
C ALA A 107 -12.76 7.00 9.21
N VAL A 108 -13.78 6.71 10.01
CA VAL A 108 -13.69 6.11 11.37
C VAL A 108 -13.11 4.69 11.36
N MET A 109 -13.26 3.92 10.28
CA MET A 109 -12.72 2.55 10.17
C MET A 109 -11.32 2.50 9.54
N GLU A 110 -10.90 3.57 8.87
CA GLU A 110 -9.54 3.72 8.32
C GLU A 110 -8.59 4.44 9.32
N GLN A 111 -9.11 4.89 10.46
CA GLN A 111 -8.31 5.57 11.47
C GLN A 111 -7.35 4.60 12.19
N PRO A 112 -6.11 5.03 12.52
CA PRO A 112 -5.21 4.21 13.33
C PRO A 112 -5.79 3.89 14.70
N LEU A 113 -5.42 2.73 15.26
CA LEU A 113 -5.89 2.27 16.58
C LEU A 113 -5.64 3.28 17.70
N TRP A 114 -4.54 4.05 17.62
CA TRP A 114 -4.26 5.11 18.58
C TRP A 114 -5.28 6.25 18.52
N GLN A 115 -5.67 6.68 17.31
CA GLN A 115 -6.69 7.74 17.14
C GLN A 115 -8.05 7.25 17.62
N TRP A 116 -8.39 5.99 17.33
CA TRP A 116 -9.58 5.34 17.86
C TRP A 116 -9.57 5.28 19.40
N ALA A 117 -8.47 4.83 20.00
CA ALA A 117 -8.33 4.69 21.45
C ALA A 117 -8.38 6.03 22.21
N THR A 118 -7.98 7.13 21.55
CA THR A 118 -7.96 8.48 22.14
C THR A 118 -9.21 9.29 21.84
N GLY A 119 -10.14 8.77 21.02
CA GLY A 119 -11.36 9.47 20.62
C GLY A 119 -11.11 10.73 19.79
N MET A 120 -9.91 10.90 19.24
CA MET A 120 -9.57 12.05 18.40
C MET A 120 -10.20 11.90 17.02
N ALA A 121 -10.64 13.02 16.44
CA ALA A 121 -11.17 13.02 15.08
C ALA A 121 -10.07 12.59 14.08
N PRO A 122 -10.39 11.69 13.11
CA PRO A 122 -9.49 11.33 12.03
C PRO A 122 -9.00 12.58 11.30
N SER A 123 -7.69 12.72 11.13
CA SER A 123 -7.06 13.86 10.48
C SER A 123 -5.92 13.43 9.56
N ILE A 124 -5.82 14.05 8.37
CA ILE A 124 -4.82 13.73 7.34
C ILE A 124 -3.54 14.56 7.50
N TYR A 125 -3.66 15.77 8.06
CA TYR A 125 -2.56 16.71 8.27
C TYR A 125 -2.32 16.98 9.76
N GLY A 126 -1.30 17.78 10.08
CA GLY A 126 -0.89 18.05 11.46
C GLY A 126 -0.15 16.88 12.11
N VAL A 127 0.15 17.01 13.40
CA VAL A 127 0.91 16.02 14.18
C VAL A 127 0.21 14.65 14.21
N THR A 128 -1.11 14.66 14.34
CA THR A 128 -1.96 13.45 14.32
C THR A 128 -1.91 12.76 12.97
N GLY A 129 -1.95 13.50 11.86
CA GLY A 129 -1.79 12.99 10.50
C GLY A 129 -0.40 12.40 10.24
N ILE A 130 0.66 13.03 10.74
CA ILE A 130 2.04 12.52 10.65
C ILE A 130 2.15 11.15 11.33
N ILE A 131 1.60 10.99 12.53
CA ILE A 131 1.63 9.70 13.26
C ILE A 131 0.84 8.62 12.51
N SER A 132 -0.33 8.97 11.95
CA SER A 132 -1.12 8.07 11.11
C SER A 132 -0.36 7.63 9.86
N GLY A 133 0.27 8.58 9.17
CA GLY A 133 1.10 8.31 8.00
C GLY A 133 2.29 7.42 8.33
N ALA A 134 2.97 7.68 9.45
CA ALA A 134 4.07 6.83 9.92
C ALA A 134 3.62 5.38 10.18
N ALA A 135 2.43 5.18 10.77
CA ALA A 135 1.85 3.86 10.96
C ALA A 135 1.52 3.15 9.64
N LEU A 136 1.09 3.88 8.60
CA LEU A 136 0.89 3.32 7.26
C LEU A 136 2.22 2.89 6.62
N VAL A 137 3.27 3.71 6.72
CA VAL A 137 4.59 3.42 6.15
C VAL A 137 5.25 2.21 6.84
N PHE A 138 4.96 1.95 8.12
CA PHE A 138 5.44 0.75 8.80
C PHE A 138 5.09 -0.55 8.05
N PHE A 139 3.94 -0.62 7.37
CA PHE A 139 3.56 -1.78 6.58
C PHE A 139 4.47 -2.04 5.38
N ALA A 140 5.22 -1.04 4.91
CA ALA A 140 6.20 -1.22 3.83
C ALA A 140 7.42 -2.05 4.27
N PHE A 141 7.65 -2.19 5.57
CA PHE A 141 8.71 -3.05 6.11
C PHE A 141 8.27 -4.51 6.29
N LEU A 142 6.99 -4.85 6.09
CA LEU A 142 6.56 -6.26 6.10
C LEU A 142 7.11 -6.97 4.85
N GLY A 143 7.96 -7.97 5.05
CA GLY A 143 8.62 -8.70 3.97
C GLY A 143 10.12 -8.93 4.19
N PHE A 144 10.75 -8.30 5.18
CA PHE A 144 12.15 -8.61 5.52
C PHE A 144 12.33 -10.06 6.02
N ASP A 145 11.28 -10.62 6.63
CA ASP A 145 11.19 -11.99 7.14
C ASP A 145 11.17 -13.04 6.02
N VAL A 146 10.70 -12.67 4.82
CA VAL A 146 10.77 -13.52 3.62
C VAL A 146 12.22 -13.85 3.25
N VAL A 147 13.15 -12.89 3.42
CA VAL A 147 14.58 -13.12 3.18
C VAL A 147 15.16 -14.15 4.17
N ALA A 148 14.72 -14.10 5.42
CA ALA A 148 15.13 -15.08 6.43
C ALA A 148 14.58 -16.48 6.12
N THR A 149 13.38 -16.59 5.56
CA THR A 149 12.76 -17.87 5.22
C THR A 149 13.40 -18.48 3.95
N ALA A 150 13.75 -17.66 2.97
CA ALA A 150 14.45 -18.09 1.75
C ALA A 150 15.94 -18.43 1.99
N SER A 151 16.46 -18.20 3.20
CA SER A 151 17.86 -18.47 3.54
C SER A 151 18.23 -19.95 3.46
N GLU A 152 17.26 -20.85 3.62
CA GLU A 152 17.46 -22.32 3.51
C GLU A 152 17.79 -22.76 2.07
N GLU A 153 17.39 -21.98 1.06
CA GLU A 153 17.68 -22.26 -0.36
C GLU A 153 18.93 -21.52 -0.87
N THR A 154 19.60 -20.73 -0.03
CA THR A 154 20.79 -19.98 -0.44
C THR A 154 22.05 -20.86 -0.50
N ILE A 155 22.78 -20.77 -1.61
CA ILE A 155 24.10 -21.39 -1.74
C ILE A 155 25.05 -20.61 -0.82
N ASN A 156 25.63 -21.27 0.20
CA ASN A 156 26.52 -20.68 1.22
C ASN A 156 25.85 -19.63 2.15
N PRO A 157 24.95 -20.07 3.06
CA PRO A 157 24.15 -19.18 3.89
C PRO A 157 24.99 -18.34 4.85
N LYS A 158 26.14 -18.85 5.34
CA LYS A 158 27.02 -18.14 6.28
C LYS A 158 27.55 -16.80 5.76
N LYS A 159 27.66 -16.66 4.43
CA LYS A 159 28.16 -15.43 3.79
C LYS A 159 27.04 -14.64 3.12
N ASN A 160 26.08 -15.32 2.48
CA ASN A 160 25.09 -14.66 1.62
C ASN A 160 23.88 -14.11 2.38
N VAL A 161 23.47 -14.75 3.48
CA VAL A 161 22.33 -14.27 4.30
C VAL A 161 22.67 -12.96 5.04
N PRO A 162 23.85 -12.82 5.70
CA PRO A 162 24.22 -11.54 6.32
C PRO A 162 24.36 -10.40 5.31
N LEU A 163 24.85 -10.70 4.09
CA LEU A 163 25.01 -9.70 3.04
C LEU A 163 23.65 -9.26 2.46
N GLY A 164 22.69 -10.18 2.35
CA GLY A 164 21.36 -9.89 1.81
C GLY A 164 20.40 -9.19 2.79
N ILE A 165 20.68 -9.22 4.09
CA ILE A 165 19.91 -8.49 5.12
C ILE A 165 20.60 -7.18 5.51
N GLY A 166 21.94 -7.13 5.47
CA GLY A 166 22.73 -5.99 5.93
C GLY A 166 23.07 -4.94 4.87
N VAL A 167 22.74 -5.18 3.59
CA VAL A 167 22.86 -4.25 2.46
C VAL A 167 21.47 -3.96 1.92
#